data_AF-A0A2G9NV14-F1
#
_entry.id   AF-A0A2G9NV14-F1
#
_cell.length_a   1.000
_cell.length_b   1.000
_cell.length_c   1.000
_cell.angle_alpha   90.00
_cell.angle_beta   90.00
_cell.angle_gamma   90.00
#
_symmetry.space_group_name_H-M   'P 1'
#
loop_
_entity.id
_entity.type
_entity.pdbx_description
1 polymer ?
#
loop_
_entity_poly.entity_id
_entity_poly.type
_entity_poly.pdbx_seq_one_letter_code
_entity_poly.pdbx_strand_id
1 'polypeptide(L)'
;ENGKYKTILEINEEELSRLITAITLQRSDSGKTEDLVGNIYLVNFFNKLEDAREISAMINACSRNGESSTAVSFCLQNKKAKDRVEKIHTINKQNIVKALNMIPELDKIENKNYLIINAQNKIKDTIIGTIASIISNSREYPEGKAIIGMAYNQDKIKVSARMVGKSGKNIREVLNAVIEIIGGEVGGHPMAAGCLIEKQKEGEFILELKKKLEIEMIKF
;
A
#
# COMPACT_ATOMS: atom_id res chain seq x y z
N GLU A 1 -25.39 -23.40 2.52
CA GLU A 1 -25.56 -24.12 3.79
C GLU A 1 -24.22 -24.18 4.53
N ASN A 2 -24.24 -24.03 5.87
CA ASN A 2 -23.10 -23.90 6.80
C ASN A 2 -22.23 -22.63 6.81
N GLY A 3 -22.71 -21.51 6.27
CA GLY A 3 -22.30 -20.14 6.67
C GLY A 3 -20.80 -19.76 6.57
N LYS A 4 -19.95 -20.62 6.02
CA LYS A 4 -18.52 -20.38 5.86
C LYS A 4 -18.23 -20.22 4.37
N TYR A 5 -17.70 -19.05 3.99
CA TYR A 5 -17.29 -18.79 2.62
C TYR A 5 -16.17 -19.77 2.21
N LYS A 6 -16.26 -20.29 0.98
CA LYS A 6 -15.18 -21.09 0.38
C LYS A 6 -13.96 -20.22 0.13
N THR A 7 -12.78 -20.79 0.34
CA THR A 7 -11.50 -20.20 -0.09
C THR A 7 -11.30 -20.40 -1.59
N ILE A 8 -10.39 -19.64 -2.22
CA ILE A 8 -10.07 -19.81 -3.65
C ILE A 8 -9.63 -21.25 -3.98
N LEU A 9 -8.97 -21.93 -3.05
CA LEU A 9 -8.53 -23.32 -3.22
C LEU A 9 -9.68 -24.35 -3.16
N GLU A 10 -10.83 -23.98 -2.60
CA GLU A 10 -12.02 -24.83 -2.45
C GLU A 10 -13.07 -24.59 -3.55
N ILE A 11 -12.87 -23.57 -4.39
CA ILE A 11 -13.76 -23.18 -5.48
C ILE A 11 -13.41 -24.00 -6.73
N ASN A 12 -14.42 -24.58 -7.38
CA ASN A 12 -14.23 -25.28 -8.66
C ASN A 12 -14.23 -24.31 -9.87
N GLU A 13 -13.92 -24.80 -11.07
CA GLU A 13 -13.82 -23.96 -12.27
C GLU A 13 -15.12 -23.21 -12.60
N GLU A 14 -16.29 -23.85 -12.41
CA GLU A 14 -17.59 -23.24 -12.67
C GLU A 14 -17.91 -22.12 -11.66
N GLU A 15 -17.65 -22.37 -10.38
CA GLU A 15 -17.80 -21.38 -9.31
C GLU A 15 -16.83 -20.20 -9.50
N LEU A 16 -15.58 -20.48 -9.91
CA LEU A 16 -14.58 -19.45 -10.19
C LEU A 16 -15.01 -18.58 -11.38
N SER A 17 -15.50 -19.21 -12.46
CA SER A 17 -16.01 -18.50 -13.64
C SER A 17 -17.19 -17.59 -13.30
N ARG A 18 -18.14 -18.08 -12.49
CA ARG A 18 -19.26 -17.28 -11.98
C ARG A 18 -18.80 -16.12 -11.11
N LEU A 19 -17.82 -16.35 -10.23
CA LEU A 19 -17.25 -15.31 -9.37
C LEU A 19 -16.56 -14.21 -10.20
N ILE A 20 -15.72 -14.59 -11.17
CA ILE A 20 -15.04 -13.65 -12.07
C ILE A 20 -16.07 -12.82 -12.85
N THR A 21 -17.11 -13.47 -13.37
CA THR A 21 -18.19 -12.79 -14.10
C THR A 21 -18.91 -11.79 -13.20
N ALA A 22 -19.30 -12.19 -12.00
CA ALA A 22 -19.98 -11.31 -11.04
C ALA A 22 -19.13 -10.10 -10.64
N ILE A 23 -17.83 -10.32 -10.35
CA ILE A 23 -16.90 -9.23 -10.06
C ILE A 23 -16.79 -8.30 -11.27
N THR A 24 -16.61 -8.84 -12.47
CA THR A 24 -16.47 -8.04 -13.69
C THR A 24 -17.69 -7.15 -13.94
N LEU A 25 -18.90 -7.67 -13.72
CA LEU A 25 -20.15 -6.90 -13.84
C LEU A 25 -20.32 -5.84 -12.76
N GLN A 26 -19.84 -6.09 -11.54
CA GLN A 26 -19.94 -5.13 -10.43
C GLN A 26 -18.91 -4.01 -10.52
N ARG A 27 -17.82 -4.21 -11.27
CA ARG A 27 -16.81 -3.18 -11.48
C ARG A 27 -17.39 -2.02 -12.28
N SER A 28 -17.29 -0.83 -11.72
CA SER A 28 -17.78 0.43 -12.30
C SER A 28 -16.94 0.95 -13.48
N ASP A 29 -15.87 0.25 -13.85
CA ASP A 29 -14.78 0.76 -14.70
C ASP A 29 -14.61 0.01 -16.04
N SER A 30 -15.51 -0.92 -16.37
CA SER A 30 -15.48 -1.72 -17.61
C SER A 30 -14.17 -2.47 -17.88
N GLY A 31 -13.30 -2.65 -16.88
CA GLY A 31 -11.93 -3.07 -17.16
C GLY A 31 -11.81 -4.56 -17.50
N LYS A 32 -10.64 -4.91 -18.06
CA LYS A 32 -10.40 -6.23 -18.64
C LYS A 32 -10.37 -7.32 -17.57
N THR A 33 -10.97 -8.47 -17.88
CA THR A 33 -10.96 -9.68 -17.04
C THR A 33 -9.53 -10.17 -16.77
N GLU A 34 -8.59 -9.86 -17.66
CA GLU A 34 -7.17 -10.17 -17.55
C GLU A 34 -6.52 -9.65 -16.26
N ASP A 35 -7.03 -8.56 -15.67
CA ASP A 35 -6.50 -8.01 -14.41
C ASP A 35 -6.98 -8.77 -13.17
N LEU A 36 -8.01 -9.61 -13.32
CA LEU A 36 -8.56 -10.44 -12.24
C LEU A 36 -7.92 -11.82 -12.18
N VAL A 37 -7.31 -12.27 -13.28
CA VAL A 37 -6.77 -13.61 -13.43
C VAL A 37 -5.25 -13.53 -13.47
N GLY A 38 -4.60 -14.27 -12.57
CA GLY A 38 -3.15 -14.32 -12.51
C GLY A 38 -2.65 -15.58 -11.85
N ASN A 39 -1.34 -15.78 -11.92
CA ASN A 39 -0.70 -16.95 -11.32
C ASN A 39 -0.80 -16.91 -9.80
N ILE A 40 -1.12 -18.07 -9.22
CA ILE A 40 -1.05 -18.31 -7.78
C ILE A 40 0.13 -19.24 -7.54
N TYR A 41 1.00 -18.85 -6.62
CA TYR A 41 2.17 -19.64 -6.25
C TYR A 41 1.88 -20.34 -4.92
N LEU A 42 1.62 -21.64 -4.99
CA LEU A 42 1.33 -22.46 -3.82
C LEU A 42 2.62 -23.09 -3.30
N VAL A 43 2.84 -22.97 -2.00
CA VAL A 43 3.99 -23.57 -1.31
C VAL A 43 3.50 -24.49 -0.21
N ASN A 44 4.20 -25.61 -0.01
CA ASN A 44 3.95 -26.47 1.13
C ASN A 44 4.54 -25.82 2.39
N PHE A 45 3.68 -25.35 3.28
CA PHE A 45 4.06 -24.62 4.48
C PHE A 45 3.18 -25.06 5.64
N PHE A 46 3.79 -25.46 6.76
CA PHE A 46 3.09 -26.13 7.87
C PHE A 46 2.27 -27.36 7.44
N ASN A 47 2.80 -28.16 6.50
CA ASN A 47 2.14 -29.33 5.92
C ASN A 47 0.78 -29.02 5.26
N LYS A 48 0.61 -27.80 4.74
CA LYS A 48 -0.57 -27.35 3.99
C LYS A 48 -0.12 -26.58 2.75
N LEU A 49 -0.93 -26.60 1.71
CA LEU A 49 -0.73 -25.72 0.56
C LEU A 49 -1.25 -24.32 0.90
N GLU A 50 -0.35 -23.35 0.84
CA GLU A 50 -0.62 -21.95 1.18
C GLU A 50 -0.16 -21.03 0.03
N ASP A 51 -0.86 -19.91 -0.18
CA ASP A 51 -0.46 -18.90 -1.16
C ASP A 51 0.78 -18.14 -0.64
N ALA A 52 1.86 -18.17 -1.42
CA ALA A 52 3.11 -17.49 -1.10
C ALA A 52 2.92 -15.98 -0.87
N ARG A 53 1.93 -15.35 -1.52
CA ARG A 53 1.59 -13.93 -1.34
C ARG A 53 0.99 -13.66 0.03
N GLU A 54 0.18 -14.58 0.55
CA GLU A 54 -0.41 -14.48 1.89
C GLU A 54 0.68 -14.65 2.96
N ILE A 55 1.60 -15.60 2.77
CA ILE A 55 2.78 -15.78 3.63
C ILE A 55 3.65 -14.52 3.63
N SER A 56 3.92 -13.95 2.45
CA SER A 56 4.67 -12.69 2.31
C SER A 56 3.97 -11.54 3.04
N ALA A 57 2.65 -11.42 2.91
CA ALA A 57 1.86 -10.40 3.60
C ALA A 57 1.94 -10.55 5.14
N MET A 58 1.90 -11.79 5.65
CA MET A 58 2.06 -12.11 7.07
C MET A 58 3.45 -11.70 7.60
N ILE A 59 4.53 -12.05 6.88
CA ILE A 59 5.91 -11.68 7.21
C ILE A 59 6.05 -10.15 7.23
N ASN A 60 5.54 -9.48 6.19
CA ASN A 60 5.59 -8.03 6.07
C ASN A 60 4.83 -7.33 7.20
N ALA A 61 3.69 -7.88 7.63
CA ALA A 61 2.95 -7.35 8.77
C ALA A 61 3.77 -7.45 10.06
N CYS A 62 4.47 -8.56 10.29
CA CYS A 62 5.33 -8.73 11.45
C CYS A 62 6.50 -7.75 11.45
N SER A 63 7.25 -7.64 10.34
CA SER A 63 8.38 -6.71 10.24
C SER A 63 7.96 -5.26 10.47
N ARG A 64 6.80 -4.84 9.95
CA ARG A 64 6.26 -3.49 10.18
C ARG A 64 5.87 -3.22 11.65
N ASN A 65 5.63 -4.25 12.44
CA ASN A 65 5.28 -4.15 13.85
C ASN A 65 6.48 -4.45 14.78
N GLY A 66 7.71 -4.47 14.25
CA GLY A 66 8.93 -4.75 15.04
C GLY A 66 9.08 -6.22 15.44
N GLU A 67 8.28 -7.11 14.87
CA GLU A 67 8.21 -8.54 15.20
C GLU A 67 9.00 -9.39 14.19
N SER A 68 10.15 -8.88 13.73
CA SER A 68 10.97 -9.54 12.70
C SER A 68 11.51 -10.90 13.15
N SER A 69 11.89 -11.05 14.41
CA SER A 69 12.33 -12.34 14.97
C SER A 69 11.22 -13.39 14.94
N THR A 70 9.99 -12.97 15.27
CA THR A 70 8.79 -13.80 15.15
C THR A 70 8.53 -14.20 13.70
N ALA A 71 8.71 -13.29 12.73
CA ALA A 71 8.60 -13.60 11.31
C ALA A 71 9.63 -14.65 10.85
N VAL A 72 10.90 -14.51 11.27
CA VAL A 72 11.93 -15.52 10.95
C VAL A 72 11.58 -16.88 11.55
N SER A 73 11.14 -16.91 12.81
CA SER A 73 10.70 -18.15 13.48
C SER A 73 9.51 -18.80 12.77
N PHE A 74 8.60 -18.00 12.22
CA PHE A 74 7.49 -18.46 11.39
C PHE A 74 7.97 -19.08 10.07
N CYS A 75 8.94 -18.46 9.37
CA CYS A 75 9.57 -19.03 8.18
C CYS A 75 10.23 -20.40 8.45
N LEU A 76 10.75 -20.60 9.67
CA LEU A 76 11.28 -21.88 10.16
C LEU A 76 10.19 -22.87 10.61
N GLN A 77 8.92 -22.56 10.32
CA GLN A 77 7.74 -23.38 10.63
C GLN A 77 7.57 -23.67 12.13
N ASN A 78 7.96 -22.73 12.99
CA ASN A 78 7.70 -22.82 14.42
C ASN A 78 6.21 -22.62 14.72
N LYS A 79 5.56 -23.63 15.32
CA LYS A 79 4.12 -23.59 15.64
C LYS A 79 3.72 -22.45 16.58
N LYS A 80 4.56 -22.10 17.58
CA LYS A 80 4.25 -20.99 18.49
C LYS A 80 4.32 -19.64 17.78
N ALA A 81 5.24 -19.49 16.83
CA ALA A 81 5.34 -18.29 16.01
C ALA A 81 4.12 -18.13 15.09
N LYS A 82 3.59 -19.24 14.53
CA LYS A 82 2.41 -19.24 13.67
C LYS A 82 1.22 -18.50 14.28
N ASP A 83 0.81 -18.87 15.49
CA ASP A 83 -0.34 -18.25 16.16
C ASP A 83 -0.14 -16.73 16.37
N ARG A 84 1.10 -16.31 16.63
CA ARG A 84 1.45 -14.89 16.81
C ARG A 84 1.38 -14.14 15.48
N VAL A 85 1.96 -14.71 14.41
CA VAL A 85 1.95 -14.14 13.07
C VAL A 85 0.52 -14.00 12.53
N GLU A 86 -0.32 -15.02 12.68
CA GLU A 86 -1.73 -14.98 12.24
C GLU A 86 -2.53 -13.89 12.96
N LYS A 87 -2.30 -13.69 14.26
CA LYS A 87 -2.91 -12.59 15.03
C LYS A 87 -2.45 -11.23 14.53
N ILE A 88 -1.13 -11.03 14.36
CA ILE A 88 -0.57 -9.76 13.84
C ILE A 88 -1.14 -9.46 12.45
N HIS A 89 -1.20 -10.46 11.58
CA HIS A 89 -1.73 -10.32 10.23
C HIS A 89 -3.22 -9.95 10.21
N THR A 90 -4.03 -10.60 11.04
CA THR A 90 -5.45 -10.30 11.19
C THR A 90 -5.67 -8.84 11.63
N ILE A 91 -4.95 -8.40 12.67
CA ILE A 91 -5.02 -7.02 13.16
C ILE A 91 -4.53 -6.03 12.07
N ASN A 92 -3.47 -6.37 11.33
CA ASN A 92 -2.96 -5.54 10.25
C ASN A 92 -3.99 -5.39 9.11
N LYS A 93 -4.68 -6.47 8.71
CA LYS A 93 -5.79 -6.42 7.73
C LYS A 93 -6.91 -5.50 8.22
N GLN A 94 -7.34 -5.64 9.48
CA GLN A 94 -8.36 -4.77 10.07
C GLN A 94 -7.94 -3.29 10.08
N ASN A 95 -6.69 -2.99 10.40
CA ASN A 95 -6.17 -1.63 10.39
C ASN A 95 -6.12 -1.03 8.98
N ILE A 96 -5.76 -1.82 7.96
CA ILE A 96 -5.78 -1.39 6.56
C ILE A 96 -7.21 -1.04 6.14
N VAL A 97 -8.19 -1.91 6.44
CA VAL A 97 -9.60 -1.65 6.10
C VAL A 97 -10.11 -0.39 6.80
N LYS A 98 -9.85 -0.23 8.10
CA LYS A 98 -10.21 0.98 8.84
C LYS A 98 -9.59 2.23 8.22
N ALA A 99 -8.30 2.19 7.90
CA ALA A 99 -7.60 3.31 7.28
C ALA A 99 -8.18 3.69 5.91
N LEU A 100 -8.50 2.70 5.05
CA LEU A 100 -9.15 2.94 3.77
C LEU A 100 -10.52 3.60 3.92
N ASN A 101 -11.34 3.14 4.86
CA ASN A 101 -12.66 3.71 5.12
C ASN A 101 -12.60 5.16 5.65
N MET A 102 -11.50 5.55 6.27
CA MET A 102 -11.31 6.92 6.76
C MET A 102 -10.84 7.89 5.66
N ILE A 103 -10.26 7.39 4.55
CA ILE A 103 -9.71 8.24 3.49
C ILE A 103 -10.68 9.32 3.00
N PRO A 104 -11.98 9.06 2.75
CA PRO A 104 -12.93 10.09 2.31
C PRO A 104 -13.02 11.30 3.24
N GLU A 105 -12.80 11.11 4.55
CA GLU A 105 -12.94 12.14 5.59
C GLU A 105 -11.63 12.85 5.95
N LEU A 106 -10.51 12.46 5.34
CA LEU A 106 -9.21 13.09 5.60
C LEU A 106 -9.02 14.35 4.75
N ASP A 107 -8.23 15.27 5.28
CA ASP A 107 -7.76 16.42 4.52
C ASP A 107 -6.88 15.95 3.35
N LYS A 108 -7.25 16.41 2.15
CA LYS A 108 -6.58 16.07 0.90
C LYS A 108 -6.20 17.32 0.15
N ILE A 109 -5.01 17.29 -0.42
CA ILE A 109 -4.60 18.28 -1.43
C ILE A 109 -4.57 17.52 -2.74
N GLU A 110 -5.50 17.84 -3.63
CA GLU A 110 -5.65 17.15 -4.90
C GLU A 110 -5.53 18.12 -6.08
N ASN A 111 -4.79 17.67 -7.09
CA ASN A 111 -4.71 18.28 -8.41
C ASN A 111 -4.75 17.16 -9.48
N LYS A 112 -4.74 17.52 -10.75
CA LYS A 112 -4.72 16.57 -11.88
C LYS A 112 -3.57 15.56 -11.79
N ASN A 113 -2.40 16.02 -11.37
CA ASN A 113 -1.15 15.22 -11.40
C ASN A 113 -0.77 14.59 -10.06
N TYR A 114 -1.40 14.98 -8.96
CA TYR A 114 -1.06 14.45 -7.65
C TYR A 114 -2.22 14.48 -6.65
N LEU A 115 -2.14 13.60 -5.66
CA LEU A 115 -2.99 13.56 -4.49
C LEU A 115 -2.09 13.42 -3.26
N ILE A 116 -2.20 14.35 -2.32
CA ILE A 116 -1.52 14.30 -1.02
C ILE A 116 -2.59 14.05 0.04
N ILE A 117 -2.45 12.96 0.77
CA ILE A 117 -3.29 12.57 1.91
C ILE A 117 -2.45 12.74 3.17
N ASN A 118 -2.80 13.72 4.00
CA ASN A 118 -2.16 13.90 5.28
C ASN A 118 -3.00 13.27 6.39
N ALA A 119 -2.62 12.05 6.77
CA ALA A 119 -3.36 11.28 7.76
C ALA A 119 -3.01 11.64 9.20
N GLN A 120 -1.96 12.45 9.44
CA GLN A 120 -1.52 12.83 10.77
C GLN A 120 -1.43 11.61 11.72
N ASN A 121 -2.19 11.60 12.83
CA ASN A 121 -2.28 10.48 13.78
C ASN A 121 -3.42 9.48 13.47
N LYS A 122 -4.27 9.74 12.46
CA LYS A 122 -5.45 8.93 12.14
C LYS A 122 -5.08 7.59 11.49
N ILE A 123 -3.97 7.55 10.76
CA ILE A 123 -3.41 6.32 10.16
C ILE A 123 -1.99 6.13 10.67
N LYS A 124 -1.65 4.91 11.09
CA LYS A 124 -0.29 4.57 11.53
C LYS A 124 0.73 4.74 10.40
N ASP A 125 1.87 5.29 10.71
CA ASP A 125 3.02 5.43 9.81
C ASP A 125 3.48 4.08 9.21
N THR A 126 3.34 2.99 9.96
CA THR A 126 3.70 1.65 9.49
C THR A 126 2.85 1.19 8.31
N ILE A 127 1.60 1.67 8.19
CA ILE A 127 0.68 1.25 7.11
C ILE A 127 0.44 2.32 6.04
N ILE A 128 0.87 3.58 6.23
CA ILE A 128 0.63 4.67 5.26
C ILE A 128 1.14 4.33 3.85
N GLY A 129 2.28 3.65 3.76
CA GLY A 129 2.81 3.21 2.47
C GLY A 129 2.00 2.12 1.80
N THR A 130 1.38 1.22 2.58
CA THR A 130 0.43 0.23 2.07
C THR A 130 -0.81 0.93 1.53
N ILE A 131 -1.33 1.92 2.25
CA ILE A 131 -2.51 2.71 1.83
C ILE A 131 -2.21 3.47 0.55
N ALA A 132 -1.09 4.20 0.47
CA ALA A 132 -0.67 4.89 -0.76
C ALA A 132 -0.53 3.90 -1.94
N SER A 133 -0.01 2.70 -1.70
CA SER A 133 0.09 1.65 -2.72
C SER A 133 -1.26 1.12 -3.18
N ILE A 134 -2.22 0.94 -2.27
CA ILE A 134 -3.58 0.49 -2.63
C ILE A 134 -4.26 1.56 -3.49
N ILE A 135 -4.18 2.82 -3.06
CA ILE A 135 -4.76 3.96 -3.78
C ILE A 135 -4.11 4.13 -5.15
N SER A 136 -2.78 3.98 -5.28
CA SER A 136 -2.10 4.11 -6.57
C SER A 136 -2.38 2.96 -7.55
N ASN A 137 -2.88 1.83 -7.06
CA ASN A 137 -3.35 0.72 -7.89
C ASN A 137 -4.87 0.72 -8.06
N SER A 138 -5.58 1.69 -7.47
CA SER A 138 -6.99 1.89 -7.73
C SER A 138 -7.16 2.51 -9.12
N ARG A 139 -8.26 2.16 -9.79
CA ARG A 139 -8.61 2.72 -11.11
C ARG A 139 -9.32 4.08 -11.00
N GLU A 140 -9.45 4.64 -9.80
CA GLU A 140 -10.00 5.98 -9.56
C GLU A 140 -9.07 7.07 -10.08
N TYR A 141 -7.76 6.80 -10.09
CA TYR A 141 -6.75 7.78 -10.49
C TYR A 141 -6.12 7.39 -11.84
N PRO A 142 -5.91 8.37 -12.74
CA PRO A 142 -5.29 8.11 -14.03
C PRO A 142 -3.80 7.79 -13.90
N GLU A 143 -3.27 7.05 -14.87
CA GLU A 143 -1.85 6.78 -14.97
C GLU A 143 -1.02 8.07 -14.99
N GLY A 144 0.15 8.05 -14.33
CA GLY A 144 1.03 9.21 -14.18
C GLY A 144 0.66 10.15 -13.03
N LYS A 145 -0.46 9.93 -12.33
CA LYS A 145 -0.78 10.66 -11.09
C LYS A 145 0.09 10.18 -9.93
N ALA A 146 0.62 11.11 -9.13
CA ALA A 146 1.37 10.79 -7.91
C ALA A 146 0.45 10.72 -6.69
N ILE A 147 0.53 9.65 -5.92
CA ILE A 147 -0.20 9.46 -4.65
C ILE A 147 0.81 9.55 -3.51
N ILE A 148 0.61 10.51 -2.62
CA ILE A 148 1.48 10.78 -1.48
C ILE A 148 0.67 10.61 -0.20
N GLY A 149 1.06 9.66 0.64
CA GLY A 149 0.52 9.48 1.98
C GLY A 149 1.50 9.97 3.04
N MET A 150 1.02 10.75 4.00
CA MET A 150 1.79 11.25 5.14
C MET A 150 1.15 10.77 6.44
N ALA A 151 1.98 10.34 7.38
CA ALA A 151 1.53 9.94 8.72
C ALA A 151 2.58 10.30 9.77
N TYR A 152 2.12 10.69 10.95
CA TYR A 152 2.98 11.08 12.06
C TYR A 152 3.63 9.86 12.70
N ASN A 153 4.92 9.98 12.98
CA ASN A 153 5.70 9.04 13.76
C ASN A 153 6.50 9.85 14.79
N GLN A 154 5.95 9.96 16.00
CA GLN A 154 6.52 10.75 17.09
C GLN A 154 6.71 12.23 16.68
N ASP A 155 7.95 12.72 16.68
CA ASP A 155 8.38 14.05 16.26
C ASP A 155 8.63 14.16 14.74
N LYS A 156 8.49 13.06 14.01
CA LYS A 156 8.70 12.98 12.57
C LYS A 156 7.42 12.68 11.80
N ILE A 157 7.49 12.82 10.49
CA ILE A 157 6.45 12.46 9.53
C ILE A 157 7.06 11.50 8.54
N LYS A 158 6.43 10.33 8.43
CA LYS A 158 6.75 9.36 7.39
C LYS A 158 5.91 9.65 6.16
N VAL A 159 6.57 9.81 5.04
CA VAL A 159 5.96 10.07 3.75
C VAL A 159 6.19 8.88 2.85
N SER A 160 5.14 8.43 2.17
CA SER A 160 5.21 7.40 1.13
C SER A 160 4.58 7.93 -0.14
N ALA A 161 5.35 7.94 -1.22
CA ALA A 161 4.90 8.37 -2.54
C ALA A 161 4.89 7.19 -3.52
N ARG A 162 3.85 7.14 -4.35
CA ARG A 162 3.63 6.12 -5.37
C ARG A 162 3.14 6.77 -6.65
N MET A 163 3.64 6.33 -7.78
CA MET A 163 3.07 6.70 -9.08
C MET A 163 1.98 5.71 -9.46
N VAL A 164 0.88 6.21 -10.04
CA VAL A 164 -0.16 5.37 -10.64
C VAL A 164 0.35 4.82 -11.97
N GLY A 165 0.27 3.50 -12.14
CA GLY A 165 0.74 2.80 -13.35
C GLY A 165 2.26 2.71 -13.47
N LYS A 166 2.75 2.59 -14.71
CA LYS A 166 4.20 2.39 -15.01
C LYS A 166 4.84 3.61 -15.66
N SER A 167 4.04 4.58 -16.08
CA SER A 167 4.52 5.86 -16.59
C SER A 167 4.38 6.97 -15.56
N GLY A 168 5.05 8.08 -15.85
CA GLY A 168 5.13 9.24 -14.99
C GLY A 168 6.55 9.51 -14.50
N LYS A 169 6.68 10.54 -13.69
CA LYS A 169 7.96 11.05 -13.21
C LYS A 169 8.61 10.13 -12.17
N ASN A 170 9.92 10.29 -12.03
CA ASN A 170 10.68 9.65 -10.97
C ASN A 170 10.33 10.29 -9.62
N ILE A 171 9.40 9.66 -8.88
CA ILE A 171 8.90 10.22 -7.63
C ILE A 171 9.98 10.27 -6.54
N ARG A 172 11.02 9.43 -6.65
CA ARG A 172 12.20 9.50 -5.77
C ARG A 172 12.99 10.78 -5.99
N GLU A 173 13.25 11.16 -7.25
CA GLU A 173 13.96 12.40 -7.57
C GLU A 173 13.18 13.63 -7.11
N VAL A 174 11.85 13.62 -7.27
CA VAL A 174 10.98 14.67 -6.74
C VAL A 174 11.13 14.80 -5.22
N LEU A 175 11.03 13.69 -4.48
CA LEU A 175 11.21 13.71 -3.03
C LEU A 175 12.64 14.15 -2.65
N ASN A 176 13.66 13.68 -3.36
CA ASN A 176 15.05 14.05 -3.09
C ASN A 176 15.28 15.56 -3.26
N ALA A 177 14.74 16.16 -4.32
CA ALA A 177 14.84 17.60 -4.56
C ALA A 177 14.14 18.44 -3.47
N VAL A 178 13.11 17.90 -2.81
CA VAL A 178 12.47 18.55 -1.66
C VAL A 178 13.33 18.38 -0.41
N ILE A 179 13.82 17.17 -0.16
CA ILE A 179 14.64 16.84 1.01
C ILE A 179 15.99 17.57 1.00
N GLU A 180 16.58 17.85 -0.16
CA GLU A 180 17.79 18.69 -0.26
C GLU A 180 17.58 20.11 0.26
N ILE A 181 16.35 20.63 0.21
CA ILE A 181 15.99 21.97 0.70
C ILE A 181 15.70 21.93 2.20
N ILE A 182 14.82 21.02 2.61
CA ILE A 182 14.27 21.02 3.97
C ILE A 182 15.03 20.11 4.94
N GLY A 183 15.92 19.24 4.44
CA GLY A 183 16.57 18.20 5.22
C GLY A 183 15.67 17.00 5.56
N GLY A 184 16.30 15.88 5.90
CA GLY A 184 15.64 14.61 6.18
C GLY A 184 16.31 13.45 5.44
N GLU A 185 15.62 12.33 5.35
CA GLU A 185 16.11 11.13 4.68
C GLU A 185 15.15 10.73 3.56
N VAL A 186 15.68 10.34 2.40
CA VAL A 186 14.89 9.88 1.25
C VAL A 186 15.42 8.54 0.75
N GLY A 187 14.51 7.66 0.32
CA GLY A 187 14.87 6.37 -0.25
C GLY A 187 13.77 5.81 -1.17
N GLY A 188 14.10 4.70 -1.82
CA GLY A 188 13.17 3.94 -2.67
C GLY A 188 13.56 3.94 -4.15
N HIS A 189 12.55 3.82 -5.01
CA HIS A 189 12.67 3.60 -6.45
C HIS A 189 11.84 4.63 -7.24
N PRO A 190 12.06 4.76 -8.56
CA PRO A 190 11.38 5.77 -9.38
C PRO A 190 9.85 5.79 -9.28
N MET A 191 9.20 4.65 -9.07
CA MET A 191 7.73 4.55 -8.97
C MET A 191 7.21 4.50 -7.53
N ALA A 192 8.11 4.33 -6.56
CA ALA A 192 7.76 4.09 -5.17
C ALA A 192 8.90 4.57 -4.27
N ALA A 193 8.72 5.75 -3.68
CA ALA A 193 9.70 6.37 -2.80
C ALA A 193 9.08 6.73 -1.46
N GLY A 194 9.93 7.08 -0.51
CA GLY A 194 9.50 7.63 0.77
C GLY A 194 10.57 8.51 1.37
N CYS A 195 10.15 9.33 2.31
CA CYS A 195 11.07 10.13 3.11
C CYS A 195 10.60 10.23 4.56
N LEU A 196 11.52 10.64 5.43
CA LEU A 196 11.27 10.93 6.83
C LEU A 196 11.69 12.38 7.08
N ILE A 197 10.75 13.18 7.57
CA ILE A 197 10.93 14.62 7.80
C ILE A 197 10.56 14.98 9.23
N GLU A 198 11.12 16.07 9.75
CA GLU A 198 10.72 16.62 11.04
C GLU A 198 9.30 17.22 10.96
N LYS A 199 8.47 16.98 11.97
CA LYS A 199 7.07 17.42 11.98
C LYS A 199 6.92 18.94 11.91
N GLN A 200 7.86 19.69 12.49
CA GLN A 200 7.90 21.15 12.38
C GLN A 200 8.05 21.67 10.94
N LYS A 201 8.55 20.84 10.01
CA LYS A 201 8.76 21.19 8.61
C LYS A 201 7.60 20.76 7.71
N GLU A 202 6.47 20.30 8.26
CA GLU A 202 5.33 19.80 7.50
C GLU A 202 4.82 20.80 6.46
N GLY A 203 4.58 22.05 6.87
CA GLY A 203 4.07 23.09 5.98
C GLY A 203 5.05 23.43 4.85
N GLU A 204 6.33 23.55 5.18
CA GLU A 204 7.40 23.80 4.21
C GLU A 204 7.56 22.63 3.23
N PHE A 205 7.52 21.40 3.73
CA PHE A 205 7.56 20.19 2.92
C PHE A 205 6.41 20.15 1.90
N ILE A 206 5.17 20.36 2.35
CA ILE A 206 4.01 20.34 1.45
C ILE A 206 4.13 21.45 0.39
N LEU A 207 4.60 22.64 0.77
CA LEU A 207 4.80 23.74 -0.16
C LEU A 207 5.83 23.40 -1.24
N GLU A 208 7.03 22.94 -0.85
CA GLU A 208 8.10 22.59 -1.79
C GLU A 208 7.74 21.37 -2.64
N LEU A 209 7.08 20.38 -2.05
CA LEU A 209 6.60 19.20 -2.77
C LEU A 209 5.62 19.60 -3.88
N LYS A 210 4.65 20.48 -3.59
CA LYS A 210 3.71 20.97 -4.62
C LYS A 210 4.45 21.66 -5.76
N LYS A 211 5.38 22.57 -5.45
CA LYS A 211 6.19 23.26 -6.46
C LYS A 211 6.92 22.26 -7.36
N LYS A 212 7.63 21.28 -6.79
CA LYS A 212 8.36 20.27 -7.58
C LYS A 212 7.42 19.37 -8.39
N LEU A 213 6.25 19.05 -7.85
CA LEU A 213 5.24 18.27 -8.56
C LEU A 213 4.61 19.04 -9.74
N GLU A 214 4.64 20.37 -9.72
CA GLU A 214 4.07 21.27 -10.74
C GLU A 214 5.11 21.80 -11.75
N ILE A 215 6.37 22.03 -11.35
CA ILE A 215 7.42 22.64 -12.19
C ILE A 215 7.84 21.76 -13.38
N GLU A 216 7.76 20.44 -13.28
CA GLU A 216 8.12 19.55 -14.40
C GLU A 216 7.11 19.61 -15.59
N MET A 217 6.14 20.52 -15.56
CA MET A 217 5.23 20.84 -16.66
C MET A 217 5.88 21.56 -17.86
N ILE A 218 7.12 22.06 -17.76
CA ILE A 218 7.74 22.90 -18.80
C ILE A 218 8.70 22.12 -19.73
N LYS A 219 8.98 20.84 -19.45
CA LYS A 219 9.79 19.99 -20.34
C LYS A 219 8.91 19.13 -21.25
N PHE A 220 8.10 19.76 -22.08
CA PHE A 220 7.53 19.17 -23.29
C PHE A 220 7.52 20.20 -24.41
#